data_AF-A0A956PF33-F1
#
_entry.id   AF-A0A956PF33-F1
#
_cell.length_a   1.000
_cell.length_b   1.000
_cell.length_c   1.000
_cell.angle_alpha   90.00
_cell.angle_beta   90.00
_cell.angle_gamma   90.00
#
_symmetry.space_group_name_H-M   'P 1'
#
loop_
_entity.id
_entity.type
_entity.pdbx_description
1 polymer ?
#
loop_
_entity_poly.entity_id
_entity_poly.type
_entity_poly.pdbx_seq_one_letter_code
_entity_poly.pdbx_strand_id
1 'polypeptide(L)'
;MKWLQTRRGFLLVFALMLTILVTIIALGLLGIRRGNYAASKAIVNNLQARALAHSGMNDIWAKLSNDPFFPTGIGDEQVQFAYREDVVDSTGREVGSYTVRIDRRYRQTHKVVLLESTGVAGGLDANSSTFTIYAELSTEVGQFEYKVWHEGTSPRL
;
A
#
# COMPACT_ATOMS: atom_id res chain seq x y z
N MET A 1 9.56 -53.47 -47.91
CA MET A 1 9.36 -53.33 -46.44
C MET A 1 9.99 -52.07 -45.82
N LYS A 2 11.04 -51.46 -46.41
CA LYS A 2 11.68 -50.22 -45.90
C LYS A 2 10.79 -48.96 -45.88
N TRP A 3 9.79 -48.86 -46.76
CA TRP A 3 8.93 -47.67 -46.90
C TRP A 3 7.94 -47.45 -45.73
N LEU A 4 7.57 -48.52 -45.02
CA LEU A 4 6.74 -48.45 -43.82
C LEU A 4 7.54 -48.00 -42.58
N GLN A 5 8.84 -48.29 -42.51
CA GLN A 5 9.71 -47.86 -41.41
C GLN A 5 10.00 -46.35 -41.46
N THR A 6 10.25 -45.78 -42.65
CA THR A 6 10.44 -44.33 -42.82
C THR A 6 9.19 -43.52 -42.47
N ARG A 7 7.99 -44.02 -42.81
CA ARG A 7 6.71 -43.39 -42.44
C ARG A 7 6.46 -43.39 -40.93
N ARG A 8 6.80 -44.49 -40.25
CA ARG A 8 6.67 -44.59 -38.78
C ARG A 8 7.68 -43.69 -38.06
N GLY A 9 8.91 -43.61 -38.55
CA GLY A 9 9.93 -42.68 -38.03
C GLY A 9 9.51 -41.22 -38.20
N PHE A 10 9.00 -40.85 -39.38
CA PHE A 10 8.49 -39.51 -39.64
C PHE A 10 7.31 -39.13 -38.73
N LEU A 11 6.35 -40.05 -38.53
CA LEU A 11 5.23 -39.85 -37.60
C LEU A 11 5.70 -39.61 -36.15
N LEU A 12 6.72 -40.36 -35.71
CA LEU A 12 7.29 -40.21 -34.37
C LEU A 12 7.97 -38.85 -34.20
N VAL A 13 8.80 -38.45 -35.17
CA VAL A 13 9.47 -37.13 -35.16
C VAL A 13 8.45 -36.00 -35.22
N PHE A 14 7.43 -36.11 -36.08
CA PHE A 14 6.38 -35.11 -36.20
C PHE A 14 5.55 -34.98 -34.91
N ALA A 15 5.17 -36.11 -34.31
CA ALA A 15 4.46 -36.12 -33.02
C ALA A 15 5.31 -35.49 -31.91
N LEU A 16 6.61 -35.82 -31.85
CA LEU A 16 7.52 -35.24 -30.87
C LEU A 16 7.64 -33.72 -31.06
N MET A 17 7.82 -33.26 -32.30
CA MET A 17 7.92 -31.84 -32.62
C MET A 17 6.63 -31.08 -32.26
N LEU A 18 5.46 -31.67 -32.52
CA LEU A 18 4.16 -31.11 -32.15
C LEU A 18 4.02 -31.01 -30.62
N THR A 19 4.40 -32.06 -29.87
CA THR A 19 4.33 -32.03 -28.40
C THR A 19 5.24 -30.96 -27.79
N ILE A 20 6.45 -30.77 -28.34
CA ILE A 20 7.37 -29.72 -27.91
C ILE A 20 6.74 -28.34 -28.16
N LEU A 21 6.17 -28.13 -29.36
CA LEU A 21 5.52 -26.86 -29.72
C LEU A 21 4.34 -26.53 -28.80
N VAL A 22 3.46 -27.51 -28.53
CA VAL A 22 2.34 -27.35 -27.60
C VAL A 22 2.84 -27.03 -26.19
N THR A 23 3.91 -27.69 -25.74
CA THR A 23 4.50 -27.45 -24.41
C THR A 23 5.05 -26.04 -24.26
N ILE A 24 5.73 -25.51 -25.28
CA ILE A 24 6.25 -24.12 -25.28
C ILE A 24 5.09 -23.12 -25.18
N ILE A 25 4.01 -23.33 -25.95
CA ILE A 25 2.83 -22.46 -25.91
C ILE A 25 2.16 -22.51 -24.53
N ALA A 26 2.00 -23.71 -23.96
CA ALA A 26 1.40 -23.89 -22.63
C ALA A 26 2.18 -23.18 -21.53
N LEU A 27 3.52 -23.27 -21.56
CA LEU A 27 4.40 -22.57 -20.62
C LEU A 27 4.30 -21.04 -20.78
N GLY A 28 4.26 -20.54 -22.02
CA GLY A 28 4.07 -19.12 -22.29
C GLY A 28 2.76 -18.58 -21.70
N LEU A 29 1.65 -19.30 -21.92
CA LEU A 29 0.34 -18.94 -21.37
C LEU A 29 0.31 -18.98 -19.83
N LEU A 30 0.99 -19.95 -19.22
CA LEU A 30 1.11 -20.03 -17.76
C LEU A 30 1.89 -18.84 -17.18
N GLY A 31 2.96 -18.42 -17.87
CA GLY A 31 3.75 -17.25 -17.50
C GLY A 31 2.92 -15.96 -17.48
N ILE A 32 2.11 -15.74 -18.52
CA ILE A 32 1.23 -14.55 -18.62
C ILE A 32 0.23 -14.50 -17.45
N ARG A 33 -0.38 -15.63 -17.08
CA ARG A 33 -1.32 -15.68 -15.96
C ARG A 33 -0.66 -15.27 -14.64
N ARG A 34 0.55 -15.77 -14.35
CA ARG A 34 1.29 -15.41 -13.13
C ARG A 34 1.59 -13.90 -13.06
N GLY A 35 2.00 -13.30 -14.17
CA GLY A 35 2.22 -11.85 -14.25
C GLY A 35 0.95 -11.05 -13.96
N ASN A 36 -0.19 -11.45 -14.54
CA ASN A 36 -1.46 -10.78 -14.31
C ASN A 36 -1.93 -10.89 -12.85
N TYR A 37 -1.77 -12.06 -12.21
CA TYR A 37 -2.12 -12.22 -10.80
C TYR A 37 -1.26 -11.35 -9.87
N ALA A 38 0.05 -11.25 -10.14
CA ALA A 38 0.93 -10.40 -9.36
C ALA A 38 0.55 -8.91 -9.51
N ALA A 39 0.26 -8.47 -10.74
CA ALA A 39 -0.18 -7.10 -11.01
C ALA A 39 -1.52 -6.77 -10.34
N SER A 40 -2.52 -7.67 -10.42
CA SER A 40 -3.81 -7.47 -9.76
C SER A 40 -3.67 -7.39 -8.23
N LYS A 41 -2.84 -8.23 -7.62
CA LYS A 41 -2.56 -8.16 -6.18
C LYS A 41 -1.90 -6.85 -5.78
N ALA A 42 -0.91 -6.38 -6.56
CA ALA A 42 -0.26 -5.10 -6.30
C ALA A 42 -1.24 -3.91 -6.34
N ILE A 43 -2.18 -3.91 -7.29
CA ILE A 43 -3.22 -2.86 -7.38
C ILE A 43 -4.11 -2.89 -6.15
N VAL A 44 -4.60 -4.07 -5.74
CA VAL A 44 -5.44 -4.23 -4.55
C VAL A 44 -4.70 -3.76 -3.29
N ASN A 45 -3.46 -4.19 -3.12
CA ASN A 45 -2.64 -3.81 -1.97
C ASN A 45 -2.39 -2.30 -1.94
N ASN A 46 -2.15 -1.65 -3.08
CA ASN A 46 -1.95 -0.20 -3.14
C ASN A 46 -3.21 0.57 -2.76
N LEU A 47 -4.38 0.16 -3.29
CA LEU A 47 -5.67 0.75 -2.89
C LEU A 47 -5.95 0.57 -1.40
N GLN A 48 -5.63 -0.60 -0.86
CA GLN A 48 -5.78 -0.91 0.56
C GLN A 48 -4.82 -0.08 1.43
N ALA A 49 -3.55 0.06 1.02
CA ALA A 49 -2.58 0.91 1.71
C ALA A 49 -3.04 2.38 1.72
N ARG A 50 -3.57 2.88 0.60
CA ARG A 50 -4.17 4.22 0.53
C ARG A 50 -5.36 4.36 1.47
N ALA A 51 -6.29 3.41 1.48
CA ALA A 51 -7.43 3.43 2.40
C ALA A 51 -6.99 3.43 3.87
N LEU A 52 -5.96 2.65 4.23
CA LEU A 52 -5.38 2.63 5.57
C LEU A 52 -4.75 3.99 5.95
N ALA A 53 -4.06 4.63 5.02
CA ALA A 53 -3.52 5.98 5.24
C ALA A 53 -4.62 7.02 5.47
N HIS A 54 -5.72 6.96 4.71
CA HIS A 54 -6.89 7.82 4.96
C HIS A 54 -7.52 7.53 6.33
N SER A 55 -7.58 6.26 6.74
CA SER A 55 -8.08 5.88 8.07
C SER A 55 -7.24 6.52 9.17
N GLY A 56 -5.91 6.43 9.09
CA GLY A 56 -5.03 7.05 10.07
C GLY A 56 -5.15 8.58 10.10
N MET A 57 -5.36 9.20 8.93
CA MET A 57 -5.57 10.64 8.83
C MET A 57 -6.90 11.09 9.47
N ASN A 58 -7.97 10.33 9.29
CA ASN A 58 -9.26 10.60 9.92
C ASN A 58 -9.24 10.35 11.43
N ASP A 59 -8.54 9.30 11.87
CA ASP A 59 -8.37 8.98 13.28
C ASP A 59 -7.63 10.11 14.01
N ILE A 60 -6.53 10.61 13.44
CA ILE A 60 -5.84 11.75 14.04
C ILE A 60 -6.67 13.02 14.01
N TRP A 61 -7.41 13.27 12.93
CA TRP A 61 -8.30 14.42 12.87
C TRP A 61 -9.36 14.37 13.96
N ALA A 62 -9.97 13.20 14.19
CA ALA A 62 -10.93 13.01 15.27
C ALA A 62 -10.30 13.19 16.66
N LYS A 63 -9.09 12.64 16.87
CA LYS A 63 -8.34 12.79 18.13
C LYS A 63 -8.01 14.27 18.41
N LEU A 64 -7.50 14.99 17.41
CA LEU A 64 -7.14 16.41 17.54
C LEU A 64 -8.37 17.34 17.59
N SER A 65 -9.49 16.95 16.98
CA SER A 65 -10.77 17.68 17.09
C SER A 65 -11.32 17.64 18.51
N ASN A 66 -11.23 16.46 19.15
CA ASN A 66 -11.68 16.26 20.52
C ASN A 66 -10.70 16.83 21.54
N ASP A 67 -9.40 16.71 21.28
CA ASP A 67 -8.34 17.21 22.14
C ASP A 67 -7.25 17.93 21.32
N PRO A 68 -7.29 19.27 21.27
CA PRO A 68 -6.27 20.07 20.58
C PRO A 68 -4.85 19.91 21.15
N PHE A 69 -4.70 19.34 22.34
CA PHE A 69 -3.40 19.08 22.98
C PHE A 69 -2.92 17.65 22.76
N PHE A 70 -3.68 16.82 22.03
CA PHE A 70 -3.26 15.47 21.71
C PHE A 70 -1.88 15.47 20.99
N PRO A 71 -0.98 14.57 21.39
CA PRO A 71 -1.08 13.65 22.52
C PRO A 71 -0.73 14.36 23.84
N THR A 72 -1.56 14.14 24.86
CA THR A 72 -1.38 14.69 26.21
C THR A 72 -0.27 13.97 26.98
N GLY A 73 0.41 14.67 27.88
CA GLY A 73 1.36 14.05 28.82
C GLY A 73 2.77 13.84 28.28
N ILE A 74 3.05 14.35 27.08
CA ILE A 74 4.41 14.41 26.53
C ILE A 74 5.02 15.74 26.96
N GLY A 75 6.16 15.71 27.65
CA GLY A 75 6.83 16.93 28.16
C GLY A 75 7.01 17.98 27.06
N ASP A 76 7.04 19.26 27.46
CA ASP A 76 7.02 20.42 26.55
C ASP A 76 8.11 20.41 25.46
N GLU A 77 9.17 19.61 25.63
CA GLU A 77 10.27 19.48 24.68
C GLU A 77 10.00 18.51 23.52
N GLN A 78 9.02 17.59 23.63
CA GLN A 78 8.78 16.60 22.58
C GLN A 78 7.88 17.17 21.49
N VAL A 79 8.51 17.50 20.36
CA VAL A 79 7.85 18.16 19.25
C VAL A 79 7.28 17.18 18.22
N GLN A 80 7.79 15.95 18.20
CA GLN A 80 7.36 14.89 17.29
C GLN A 80 6.77 13.70 18.05
N PHE A 81 5.67 13.19 17.55
CA PHE A 81 5.02 11.99 18.07
C PHE A 81 4.68 11.05 16.93
N ALA A 82 4.79 9.74 17.15
CA ALA A 82 4.33 8.76 16.20
C ALA A 82 3.67 7.58 16.93
N TYR A 83 2.64 7.02 16.32
CA TYR A 83 2.00 5.79 16.77
C TYR A 83 1.59 4.95 15.58
N ARG A 84 1.41 3.65 15.83
CA ARG A 84 0.95 2.67 14.86
C ARG A 84 -0.31 1.99 15.41
N GLU A 85 -1.25 1.74 14.53
CA GLU A 85 -2.47 1.01 14.84
C GLU A 85 -2.73 -0.04 13.76
N ASP A 86 -3.06 -1.24 14.20
CA ASP A 86 -3.40 -2.34 13.31
C ASP A 86 -4.92 -2.33 13.06
N VAL A 87 -5.30 -2.45 11.80
CA VAL A 87 -6.69 -2.37 11.33
C VAL A 87 -7.19 -3.77 11.04
N VAL A 88 -8.36 -4.09 11.60
CA VAL A 88 -9.05 -5.36 11.38
C VAL A 88 -10.33 -5.15 10.56
N ASP A 89 -10.73 -6.16 9.79
CA ASP A 89 -12.01 -6.16 9.10
C ASP A 89 -13.16 -6.52 10.05
N SER A 90 -14.39 -6.48 9.55
CA SER A 90 -15.60 -6.82 10.32
C SER A 90 -15.63 -8.26 10.83
N THR A 91 -14.77 -9.13 10.31
CA THR A 91 -14.61 -10.52 10.75
C THR A 91 -13.48 -10.70 11.76
N GLY A 92 -12.79 -9.61 12.13
CA GLY A 92 -11.67 -9.63 13.07
C GLY A 92 -10.34 -10.03 12.44
N ARG A 93 -10.25 -10.13 11.10
CA ARG A 93 -9.00 -10.46 10.42
C ARG A 93 -8.19 -9.20 10.15
N GLU A 94 -6.89 -9.27 10.38
CA GLU A 94 -5.96 -8.17 10.10
C GLU A 94 -5.95 -7.80 8.61
N VAL A 95 -6.22 -6.52 8.34
CA VAL A 95 -6.21 -5.91 7.01
C VAL A 95 -4.87 -5.23 6.76
N GLY A 96 -4.21 -4.74 7.79
CA GLY A 96 -2.92 -4.08 7.72
C GLY A 96 -2.79 -3.11 8.87
N SER A 97 -1.98 -2.07 8.70
CA SER A 97 -1.73 -1.08 9.74
C SER A 97 -1.55 0.30 9.16
N TYR A 98 -1.82 1.33 9.95
CA TYR A 98 -1.33 2.66 9.65
C TYR A 98 -0.39 3.15 10.74
N THR A 99 0.57 3.98 10.33
CA THR A 99 1.44 4.73 11.23
C THR A 99 1.15 6.20 11.03
N VAL A 100 0.85 6.92 12.10
CA VAL A 100 0.67 8.37 12.06
C VAL A 100 1.83 9.05 12.78
N ARG A 101 2.37 10.09 12.17
CA ARG A 101 3.39 10.98 12.73
C ARG A 101 2.86 12.41 12.77
N ILE A 102 3.05 13.05 13.92
CA ILE A 102 2.65 14.42 14.22
C ILE A 102 3.92 15.23 14.43
N ASP A 103 4.04 16.36 13.76
CA ASP A 103 5.08 17.35 14.04
C ASP A 103 4.46 18.70 14.43
N ARG A 104 4.76 19.13 15.65
CA ARG A 104 4.21 20.35 16.26
C ARG A 104 5.18 21.54 16.19
N ARG A 105 6.31 21.44 15.48
CA ARG A 105 7.36 22.48 15.43
C ARG A 105 6.81 23.84 15.00
N TYR A 106 5.81 23.83 14.12
CA TYR A 106 5.22 25.02 13.52
C TYR A 106 3.93 25.49 14.20
N ARG A 107 3.52 24.83 15.30
CA ARG A 107 2.26 25.14 15.98
C ARG A 107 2.24 26.56 16.55
N GLN A 108 3.35 27.03 17.11
CA GLN A 108 3.40 28.38 17.69
C GLN A 108 3.66 29.46 16.64
N THR A 109 4.53 29.18 15.66
CA THR A 109 5.00 30.15 14.66
C THR A 109 4.03 30.32 13.48
N HIS A 110 3.49 29.23 12.94
CA HIS A 110 2.65 29.24 11.74
C HIS A 110 1.21 28.76 12.01
N LYS A 111 0.87 28.45 13.27
CA LYS A 111 -0.45 27.96 13.68
C LYS A 111 -0.88 26.71 12.89
N VAL A 112 0.07 25.84 12.58
CA VAL A 112 -0.17 24.56 11.89
C VAL A 112 0.54 23.41 12.56
N VAL A 113 -0.03 22.23 12.41
CA VAL A 113 0.57 20.94 12.78
C VAL A 113 0.73 20.11 11.52
N LEU A 114 1.92 19.54 11.33
CA LEU A 114 2.18 18.65 10.20
C LEU A 114 1.77 17.24 10.60
N LEU A 115 1.01 16.60 9.73
CA LEU A 115 0.52 15.25 9.90
C LEU A 115 1.02 14.40 8.74
N GLU A 116 1.53 13.22 9.07
CA GLU A 116 1.92 12.20 8.11
C GLU A 116 1.22 10.91 8.49
N SER A 117 0.46 10.31 7.57
CA SER A 117 -0.16 9.01 7.78
C SER A 117 0.30 8.05 6.71
N THR A 118 0.96 6.97 7.12
CA THR A 118 1.47 5.91 6.24
C THR A 118 0.67 4.64 6.47
N GLY A 119 -0.12 4.23 5.48
CA GLY A 119 -0.80 2.95 5.45
C GLY A 119 0.07 1.85 4.85
N VAL A 120 0.02 0.66 5.43
CA VAL A 120 0.76 -0.53 4.99
C VAL A 120 -0.21 -1.68 4.82
N ALA A 121 -0.29 -2.22 3.60
CA ALA A 121 -1.13 -3.37 3.25
C ALA A 121 -0.28 -4.51 2.69
N GLY A 122 -0.72 -5.76 2.90
CA GLY A 122 -0.06 -6.94 2.36
C GLY A 122 0.99 -7.60 3.29
N GLY A 123 0.95 -7.32 4.60
CA GLY A 123 1.84 -7.92 5.60
C GLY A 123 3.30 -7.47 5.50
N LEU A 124 4.22 -8.20 6.14
CA LEU A 124 5.69 -8.00 6.04
C LEU A 124 6.30 -8.72 4.83
N ASP A 125 5.49 -9.06 3.82
CA ASP A 125 5.94 -9.79 2.64
C ASP A 125 6.48 -8.85 1.55
N ALA A 126 7.19 -9.42 0.57
CA ALA A 126 7.71 -8.71 -0.60
C ALA A 126 6.63 -8.05 -1.48
N ASN A 127 5.35 -8.36 -1.24
CA ASN A 127 4.20 -7.74 -1.91
C ASN A 127 3.52 -6.66 -1.05
N SER A 128 4.14 -6.25 0.05
CA SER A 128 3.67 -5.14 0.86
C SER A 128 3.63 -3.86 0.02
N SER A 129 2.54 -3.12 0.16
CA SER A 129 2.36 -1.82 -0.48
C SER A 129 2.23 -0.79 0.62
N THR A 130 2.88 0.35 0.42
CA THR A 130 2.85 1.48 1.34
C THR A 130 2.29 2.70 0.62
N PHE A 131 1.52 3.50 1.35
CA PHE A 131 1.00 4.76 0.84
C PHE A 131 1.02 5.79 1.96
N THR A 132 1.53 6.99 1.66
CA THR A 132 1.66 8.05 2.66
C THR A 132 0.86 9.27 2.25
N ILE A 133 0.19 9.87 3.23
CA ILE A 133 -0.54 11.13 3.11
C ILE A 133 0.14 12.14 4.02
N TYR A 134 0.40 13.33 3.48
CA TYR A 134 0.94 14.47 4.18
C TYR A 134 -0.14 15.54 4.25
N ALA A 135 -0.38 16.09 5.44
CA ALA A 135 -1.35 17.15 5.61
C ALA A 135 -0.85 18.21 6.59
N GLU A 136 -1.25 19.45 6.35
CA GLU A 136 -1.07 20.54 7.30
C GLU A 136 -2.43 20.88 7.89
N LEU A 137 -2.55 20.76 9.20
CA LEU A 137 -3.78 21.04 9.92
C LEU A 137 -3.67 22.37 10.64
N SER A 138 -4.64 23.25 10.45
CA SER A 138 -4.68 24.51 11.20
C SER A 138 -4.97 24.27 12.68
N THR A 139 -4.29 25.03 13.54
CA THR A 139 -4.57 25.11 14.97
C THR A 139 -5.17 26.45 15.37
N GLU A 140 -5.70 27.21 14.41
CA GLU A 140 -6.37 28.47 14.69
C GLU A 140 -7.74 28.22 15.34
N VAL A 141 -8.09 29.05 16.31
CA VAL A 141 -9.35 28.88 17.06
C VAL A 141 -10.52 29.09 16.10
N GLY A 142 -11.38 28.07 15.97
CA GLY A 142 -12.53 28.10 15.06
C GLY A 142 -12.22 27.70 13.61
N GLN A 143 -10.95 27.41 13.27
CA GLN A 143 -10.54 26.89 11.96
C GLN A 143 -9.80 25.57 12.16
N PHE A 144 -10.56 24.47 12.20
CA PHE A 144 -10.00 23.12 12.32
C PHE A 144 -10.11 22.39 10.98
N GLU A 145 -9.33 22.85 10.01
CA GLU A 145 -9.35 22.37 8.63
C GLU A 145 -7.93 22.09 8.12
N TYR A 146 -7.84 21.19 7.14
CA TYR A 146 -6.61 20.94 6.43
C TYR A 146 -6.29 22.11 5.50
N LYS A 147 -5.19 22.82 5.78
CA LYS A 147 -4.67 23.88 4.90
C LYS A 147 -4.01 23.29 3.65
N VAL A 148 -3.34 22.15 3.81
CA VAL A 148 -2.64 21.44 2.75
C VAL A 148 -2.93 19.95 2.87
N TRP A 149 -3.13 19.30 1.71
CA TRP A 149 -3.33 17.86 1.60
C TRP A 149 -2.57 17.32 0.39
N HIS A 150 -1.64 16.40 0.64
CA HIS A 150 -0.82 15.77 -0.39
C HIS A 150 -0.81 14.25 -0.21
N GLU A 151 -1.04 13.53 -1.30
CA GLU A 151 -1.07 12.08 -1.31
C GLU A 151 0.09 11.51 -2.13
N GLY A 152 0.74 10.48 -1.60
CA GLY A 152 1.83 9.77 -2.27
C GLY A 152 3.20 10.36 -1.95
N THR A 153 3.82 11.02 -2.93
CA THR A 153 5.21 11.49 -2.82
C THR A 153 5.30 12.64 -1.82
N SER A 154 6.24 12.56 -0.87
CA SER A 154 6.51 13.64 0.10
C SER A 154 6.57 14.98 -0.61
N PRO A 155 5.80 16.00 -0.18
CA PRO A 155 6.02 17.35 -0.65
C PRO A 155 7.47 17.70 -0.27
N ARG A 156 8.28 18.06 -1.26
CA ARG A 156 9.53 18.76 -0.99
C ARG A 156 9.11 20.14 -0.50
N LEU A 157 9.24 20.37 0.81
CA LEU A 157 9.25 21.72 1.38
C LEU A 157 10.32 22.56 0.66
#